data_AF-A0A4V2F5T8-F1
#
_entry.id   AF-A0A4V2F5T8-F1
#
_cell.length_a   1.000
_cell.length_b   1.000
_cell.length_c   1.000
_cell.angle_alpha   90.00
_cell.angle_beta   90.00
_cell.angle_gamma   90.00
#
_symmetry.space_group_name_H-M   'P 1'
#
loop_
_entity.id
_entity.type
_entity.pdbx_description
1 polymer ?
#
loop_
_entity_poly.entity_id
_entity_poly.type
_entity_poly.pdbx_seq_one_letter_code
_entity_poly.pdbx_strand_id
1 'polypeptide(L)'
;MRTLFLTLTIIAVTIGTLMAILPFGSLAVLPGVFSLITAALAYYLSKKQEKNKVFPLGLLAISILIIVVSSTKFLWVKDEVATDQKFEQKEEESKEESIDELKEIENELEDLE
;
A
#
# COMPACT_ATOMS: atom_id res chain seq x y z
N MET A 1 -4.67 27.32 -16.41
CA MET A 1 -4.63 26.85 -15.01
C MET A 1 -5.75 25.86 -14.68
N ARG A 2 -7.04 26.21 -14.74
CA ARG A 2 -8.16 25.29 -14.39
C ARG A 2 -8.10 23.94 -15.14
N THR A 3 -7.93 23.99 -16.46
CA THR A 3 -7.89 22.79 -17.32
C THR A 3 -6.73 21.87 -16.96
N LEU A 4 -5.60 22.43 -16.54
CA LEU A 4 -4.40 21.70 -16.14
C LEU A 4 -4.61 20.92 -14.83
N PHE A 5 -5.26 21.56 -13.83
CA PHE A 5 -5.65 20.87 -12.60
C PHE A 5 -6.72 19.80 -12.84
N LEU A 6 -7.68 20.06 -13.74
CA LEU A 6 -8.70 19.06 -14.10
C LEU A 6 -8.09 17.83 -14.77
N THR A 7 -7.18 18.01 -15.74
CA THR A 7 -6.50 16.88 -16.39
C THR A 7 -5.67 16.09 -15.39
N LEU A 8 -4.96 16.78 -14.48
CA LEU A 8 -4.17 16.13 -13.43
C LEU A 8 -5.07 15.33 -12.47
N THR A 9 -6.22 15.89 -12.10
CA THR A 9 -7.21 15.23 -11.24
C THR A 9 -7.74 13.97 -11.91
N ILE A 10 -8.09 14.04 -13.20
CA ILE A 10 -8.61 12.89 -13.96
C ILE A 10 -7.58 11.75 -14.01
N ILE A 11 -6.31 12.08 -14.27
CA ILE A 11 -5.23 11.08 -14.31
C ILE A 11 -5.07 10.45 -12.92
N ALA A 12 -5.01 11.27 -11.87
CA ALA A 12 -4.84 10.79 -10.50
C ALA A 12 -6.02 9.93 -10.01
N VAL A 13 -7.26 10.31 -10.34
CA VAL A 13 -8.47 9.53 -10.04
C VAL A 13 -8.45 8.19 -10.77
N THR A 14 -8.04 8.18 -12.04
CA THR A 14 -7.92 6.94 -12.82
C THR A 14 -6.90 5.99 -12.20
N ILE A 15 -5.70 6.49 -11.88
CA ILE A 15 -4.65 5.70 -11.23
C ILE A 15 -5.10 5.21 -9.85
N GLY A 16 -5.67 6.08 -9.03
CA GLY A 16 -6.16 5.72 -7.70
C GLY A 16 -7.27 4.68 -7.73
N THR A 17 -8.18 4.78 -8.71
CA THR A 17 -9.23 3.77 -8.93
C THR A 17 -8.63 2.41 -9.29
N LEU A 18 -7.68 2.38 -10.24
CA LEU A 18 -6.99 1.15 -10.61
C LEU A 18 -6.28 0.53 -9.40
N MET A 19 -5.54 1.33 -8.63
CA MET A 19 -4.83 0.85 -7.44
C MET A 19 -5.77 0.39 -6.32
N ALA A 20 -6.95 1.00 -6.18
CA ALA A 20 -7.94 0.61 -5.18
C ALA A 20 -8.62 -0.73 -5.50
N ILE A 21 -8.80 -1.04 -6.79
CA ILE A 21 -9.36 -2.31 -7.26
C ILE A 21 -8.32 -3.42 -7.18
N LEU A 22 -7.06 -3.14 -7.56
CA LEU A 22 -5.96 -4.10 -7.46
C LEU A 22 -5.60 -4.43 -6.00
N PRO A 23 -4.87 -5.53 -5.74
CA PRO A 23 -4.37 -5.88 -4.40
C PRO A 23 -3.27 -4.93 -3.88
N PHE A 24 -3.16 -3.73 -4.45
CA PHE A 24 -2.30 -2.65 -3.98
C PHE A 24 -3.05 -1.72 -3.02
N GLY A 25 -4.07 -2.22 -2.33
CA GLY A 25 -5.17 -1.43 -1.75
C GLY A 25 -4.74 -0.27 -0.84
N SER A 26 -3.62 -0.39 -0.12
CA SER A 26 -3.07 0.68 0.73
C SER A 26 -2.35 1.77 -0.08
N LEU A 27 -1.68 1.42 -1.18
CA LEU A 27 -0.94 2.36 -2.03
C LEU A 27 -1.88 3.32 -2.79
N ALA A 28 -3.14 2.95 -2.97
CA ALA A 28 -4.16 3.79 -3.60
C ALA A 28 -4.49 5.07 -2.80
N VAL A 29 -4.13 5.13 -1.51
CA VAL A 29 -4.29 6.34 -0.68
C VAL A 29 -3.44 7.49 -1.22
N LEU A 30 -2.23 7.23 -1.73
CA LEU A 30 -1.34 8.26 -2.30
C LEU A 30 -1.97 9.03 -3.47
N PRO A 31 -2.36 8.39 -4.58
CA PRO A 31 -3.05 9.07 -5.67
C PRO A 31 -4.43 9.60 -5.25
N GLY A 32 -5.10 8.97 -4.28
CA GLY A 32 -6.34 9.46 -3.67
C GLY A 32 -6.17 10.85 -3.04
N VAL A 33 -5.21 11.00 -2.11
CA VAL A 33 -4.92 12.29 -1.44
C VAL A 33 -4.44 13.34 -2.44
N PHE A 34 -3.56 12.96 -3.37
CA PHE A 34 -3.10 13.87 -4.42
C PHE A 34 -4.25 14.39 -5.29
N SER A 35 -5.17 13.50 -5.68
CA SER A 35 -6.36 13.87 -6.45
C SER A 35 -7.29 14.80 -5.67
N LEU A 36 -7.41 14.62 -4.36
CA LEU A 36 -8.25 15.46 -3.50
C LEU A 36 -7.74 16.92 -3.47
N ILE A 37 -6.43 17.11 -3.31
CA ILE A 37 -5.81 18.45 -3.30
C ILE A 37 -5.97 19.13 -4.66
N THR A 38 -5.70 18.41 -5.75
CA THR A 38 -5.80 18.95 -7.11
C THR A 38 -7.25 19.22 -7.53
N ALA A 39 -8.20 18.38 -7.11
CA ALA A 39 -9.64 18.60 -7.31
C ALA A 39 -10.14 19.82 -6.52
N ALA A 40 -9.68 20.01 -5.27
CA ALA A 40 -10.01 21.18 -4.46
C ALA A 40 -9.50 22.48 -5.10
N LEU A 41 -8.26 22.48 -5.60
CA LEU A 41 -7.69 23.59 -6.36
C LEU A 41 -8.50 23.86 -7.64
N ALA A 42 -8.88 22.81 -8.38
CA ALA A 42 -9.70 22.94 -9.58
C ALA A 42 -11.08 23.55 -9.27
N TYR A 43 -11.71 23.16 -8.15
CA TYR A 43 -12.98 23.73 -7.68
C TYR A 43 -12.84 25.21 -7.33
N TYR A 44 -11.80 25.58 -6.57
CA TYR A 44 -11.54 26.97 -6.19
C TYR A 44 -11.30 27.86 -7.43
N LEU A 45 -10.52 27.37 -8.40
CA LEU A 45 -10.31 28.09 -9.66
C LEU A 45 -11.59 28.18 -10.50
N SER A 46 -12.42 27.14 -10.52
CA SER A 46 -13.75 27.19 -11.16
C SER A 46 -14.64 28.26 -10.52
N LYS A 47 -14.62 28.38 -9.18
CA LYS A 47 -15.36 29.41 -8.45
C LYS A 47 -14.89 30.81 -8.82
N LYS A 48 -13.58 31.04 -8.91
CA LYS A 48 -12.99 32.34 -9.26
C LYS A 48 -13.27 32.77 -10.70
N GLN A 49 -13.41 31.81 -11.63
CA GLN A 49 -13.63 32.09 -13.05
C GLN A 49 -15.12 32.13 -13.45
N GLU A 50 -16.05 32.07 -12.49
CA GLU A 50 -17.50 31.92 -12.73
C GLU A 50 -17.87 30.76 -13.67
N LYS A 51 -17.02 29.72 -13.70
CA LYS A 51 -17.23 28.53 -14.53
C LYS A 51 -18.02 27.49 -13.75
N ASN A 52 -18.60 26.54 -14.50
CA ASN A 52 -19.34 25.42 -13.92
C ASN A 52 -18.47 24.65 -12.89
N LYS A 53 -19.04 24.50 -11.69
CA LYS A 53 -18.39 23.91 -10.50
C LYS A 53 -18.83 22.46 -10.26
N VAL A 54 -19.87 21.99 -10.95
CA VAL A 54 -20.45 20.65 -10.75
C VAL A 54 -19.43 19.57 -11.09
N PHE A 55 -18.69 19.74 -12.19
CA PHE A 55 -17.68 18.78 -12.61
C PHE A 55 -16.51 18.61 -11.61
N PRO A 56 -15.79 19.67 -11.18
CA PRO A 56 -14.74 19.51 -10.18
C PRO A 56 -15.26 19.08 -8.81
N LEU A 57 -16.51 19.42 -8.46
CA LEU A 57 -17.15 18.95 -7.23
C LEU A 57 -17.40 17.42 -7.26
N GLY A 58 -17.81 16.89 -8.41
CA GLY A 58 -17.94 15.44 -8.61
C GLY A 58 -16.60 14.71 -8.49
N LEU A 59 -15.54 15.26 -9.08
CA LEU A 59 -14.19 14.70 -8.94
C LEU A 59 -13.72 14.70 -7.47
N LEU A 60 -14.00 15.75 -6.71
CA LEU A 60 -13.70 15.79 -5.27
C LEU A 60 -14.40 14.68 -4.51
N ALA A 61 -15.69 14.44 -4.78
CA ALA A 61 -16.44 13.38 -4.13
C ALA A 61 -15.85 11.99 -4.46
N ILE A 62 -15.46 11.76 -5.72
CA ILE A 62 -14.81 10.52 -6.14
C ILE A 62 -13.46 10.33 -5.43
N SER A 63 -12.65 11.38 -5.31
CA SER A 63 -11.38 11.33 -4.58
C SER A 63 -11.56 10.91 -3.12
N ILE A 64 -12.59 11.45 -2.45
CA ILE A 64 -12.91 11.07 -1.06
C ILE A 64 -13.32 9.59 -1.00
N LEU A 65 -14.17 9.14 -1.92
CA LEU A 65 -14.58 7.72 -1.99
C LEU A 65 -13.39 6.78 -2.16
N ILE A 66 -12.44 7.12 -3.03
CA ILE A 66 -11.20 6.33 -3.23
C ILE A 66 -10.45 6.22 -1.89
N ILE A 67 -10.22 7.34 -1.20
CA ILE A 67 -9.50 7.35 0.08
C ILE A 67 -10.22 6.50 1.12
N VAL A 68 -11.54 6.62 1.24
CA VAL A 68 -12.33 5.85 2.20
C VAL A 68 -12.21 4.35 1.91
N VAL A 69 -12.41 3.93 0.66
CA VAL A 69 -12.33 2.52 0.25
C VAL A 69 -10.94 1.93 0.43
N SER A 70 -9.90 2.71 0.14
CA SER A 70 -8.51 2.27 0.31
C SER A 70 -8.09 2.21 1.79
N SER A 71 -8.55 3.16 2.60
CA SER A 71 -8.22 3.21 4.02
C SER A 71 -8.93 2.10 4.82
N THR A 72 -10.16 1.74 4.44
CA THR A 72 -10.82 0.58 5.06
C THR A 72 -10.08 -0.70 4.77
N LYS A 73 -9.60 -0.93 3.54
CA LYS A 73 -8.74 -2.09 3.23
C LYS A 73 -7.47 -2.11 4.08
N PHE A 74 -6.82 -0.96 4.27
CA PHE A 74 -5.61 -0.86 5.10
C PHE A 74 -5.86 -1.20 6.58
N LEU A 75 -7.01 -0.80 7.15
CA LEU A 75 -7.33 -1.07 8.55
C LEU A 75 -7.91 -2.48 8.78
N TRP A 76 -8.58 -3.07 7.79
CA TRP A 76 -9.24 -4.37 7.90
C TRP A 76 -8.37 -5.55 7.47
N VAL A 77 -7.53 -5.36 6.46
CA VAL A 77 -6.55 -6.36 6.05
C VAL A 77 -5.35 -6.17 6.97
N LYS A 78 -5.37 -6.90 8.08
CA LYS A 78 -4.16 -7.11 8.87
C LYS A 78 -3.15 -7.69 7.90
N ASP A 79 -1.98 -7.06 7.75
CA ASP A 79 -0.83 -7.71 7.16
C ASP A 79 -0.51 -8.90 8.08
N GLU A 80 -1.23 -10.01 7.89
CA GLU A 80 -0.73 -11.31 8.23
C GLU A 80 0.49 -11.46 7.35
N VAL A 81 1.64 -11.10 7.93
CA VAL A 81 2.89 -11.74 7.57
C VAL A 81 2.57 -13.21 7.78
N ALA A 82 2.20 -13.91 6.71
CA ALA A 82 1.99 -15.34 6.76
C ALA A 82 3.34 -15.87 7.22
N THR A 83 3.42 -16.23 8.50
CA THR A 83 4.57 -16.93 9.04
C THR A 83 4.73 -18.13 8.15
N ASP A 84 5.77 -18.11 7.31
CA ASP A 84 6.04 -19.19 6.40
C ASP A 84 6.47 -20.35 7.30
N GLN A 85 5.53 -21.22 7.67
CA GLN A 85 5.77 -22.34 8.59
C GLN A 85 6.95 -23.19 8.12
N LYS A 86 7.21 -23.20 6.81
CA LYS A 86 8.35 -23.85 6.19
C LYS A 86 9.69 -23.16 6.49
N PHE A 87 9.68 -21.84 6.68
CA PHE A 87 10.85 -21.07 7.10
C PHE A 87 11.14 -21.30 8.59
N GLU A 88 10.12 -21.29 9.45
CA GLU A 88 10.29 -21.59 10.89
C GLU A 88 10.79 -23.02 11.12
N GLN A 89 10.20 -24.01 10.44
CA GLN A 89 10.66 -25.40 10.50
C GLN A 89 12.11 -25.53 10.02
N LYS A 90 12.48 -24.85 8.94
CA LYS A 90 13.86 -24.88 8.44
C LYS A 90 14.85 -24.20 9.40
N GLU A 91 14.42 -23.17 10.13
CA GLU A 91 15.24 -22.53 11.15
C GLU A 91 15.45 -23.45 12.37
N GLU A 92 14.42 -24.18 12.80
CA GLU A 92 14.56 -25.19 13.86
C GLU A 92 15.42 -26.36 13.43
N GLU A 93 15.18 -26.95 12.24
CA GLU A 93 15.99 -28.04 11.68
C GLU A 93 17.47 -27.62 11.56
N SER A 94 17.74 -26.41 11.07
CA SER A 94 19.12 -25.92 10.94
C SER A 94 19.81 -25.70 12.30
N LYS A 95 19.06 -25.31 13.34
CA LYS A 95 19.61 -25.21 14.71
C LYS A 95 19.90 -26.59 15.29
N GLU A 96 19.00 -27.55 15.08
CA GLU A 96 19.19 -28.93 15.55
C GLU A 96 20.38 -29.60 14.85
N GLU A 97 20.48 -29.45 13.53
CA GLU A 97 21.63 -29.90 12.72
C GLU A 97 22.94 -29.27 13.21
N SER A 98 22.96 -27.97 13.46
CA SER A 98 24.16 -27.29 14.00
C SER A 98 24.54 -27.79 15.39
N ILE A 99 23.57 -28.12 16.24
CA ILE A 99 23.82 -28.68 17.58
C ILE A 99 24.40 -30.09 17.46
N ASP A 100 23.89 -30.90 16.54
CA ASP A 100 24.35 -32.26 16.35
C ASP A 100 25.76 -32.31 15.71
N GLU A 101 26.06 -31.42 14.75
CA GLU A 101 27.42 -31.22 14.24
C GLU A 101 28.40 -30.85 15.36
N LEU A 102 28.00 -29.98 16.29
CA LEU A 102 28.83 -29.60 17.44
C LEU A 102 29.10 -30.77 18.39
N LYS A 103 28.09 -31.61 18.65
CA LYS A 103 28.25 -32.82 19.48
C LYS A 103 29.15 -33.85 18.80
N GLU A 104 29.04 -34.01 17.49
CA GLU A 104 29.90 -34.92 16.73
C GLU A 104 31.36 -34.48 16.83
N ILE A 105 31.63 -33.19 16.67
CA ILE A 105 32.97 -32.60 16.87
C ILE A 105 33.47 -32.79 18.31
N GLU A 106 32.60 -32.63 19.31
CA GLU A 106 32.95 -32.83 20.73
C GLU A 106 33.33 -34.30 21.03
N ASN A 107 32.56 -35.26 20.52
CA ASN A 107 32.86 -36.68 20.66
C ASN A 107 34.15 -37.08 19.92
N GLU A 108 34.38 -36.57 18.70
CA GLU A 108 35.63 -36.81 17.96
C GLU A 108 36.86 -36.27 18.70
N LEU A 109 36.73 -35.17 19.44
CA LEU A 109 37.80 -34.61 20.26
C LEU A 109 38.05 -35.43 21.54
N GLU A 110 36.99 -35.96 22.17
CA GLU A 110 37.09 -36.79 23.37
C GLU A 110 37.74 -38.17 23.08
N ASP A 111 37.49 -38.73 21.89
CA ASP A 111 38.12 -39.99 21.43
C ASP A 111 39.63 -39.84 21.07
N LEU A 112 40.14 -38.60 20.96
CA LEU A 112 41.53 -38.30 20.65
C LEU A 112 42.43 -38.02 21.88
N GLU A 113 41.86 -37.90 23.09
CA GLU A 113 42.58 -37.82 24.38
C GLU A 113 42.88 -39.21 24.98
#